data_AF-A0A2Z4UP62-F1
#
_entry.id   AF-A0A2Z4UP62-F1
#
_cell.length_a   1.000
_cell.length_b   1.000
_cell.length_c   1.000
_cell.angle_alpha   90.00
_cell.angle_beta   90.00
_cell.angle_gamma   90.00
#
_symmetry.space_group_name_H-M   'P 1'
#
loop_
_entity.id
_entity.type
_entity.pdbx_description
1 polymer ?
#
loop_
_entity_poly.entity_id
_entity_poly.type
_entity_poly.pdbx_seq_one_letter_code
_entity_poly.pdbx_strand_id
1 'polypeptide(L)'
;MNWLKENTDALQALGAILTVVFAIVALAAIKLQIDASDKLQREQSARDMYREHLSLAIQNPTLAYADYCDLDTEKERLTYEAYLEHFLYTAEQLAALGTHWQHTIKSYLESHGSYVCSRTAWEDYPADLTSIITQVRSTQCRAVRVCAVDD
;
A
#
# COMPACT_ATOMS: atom_id res chain seq x y z
N MET A 1 -14.59 -25.24 -57.90
CA MET A 1 -14.40 -23.77 -57.90
C MET A 1 -15.68 -22.98 -58.16
N ASN A 2 -16.69 -23.49 -58.89
CA ASN A 2 -17.97 -22.76 -59.09
C ASN A 2 -18.80 -22.58 -57.81
N TRP A 3 -18.82 -23.57 -56.91
CA TRP A 3 -19.59 -23.50 -55.66
C TRP A 3 -19.16 -22.36 -54.72
N LEU A 4 -17.86 -22.09 -54.63
CA LEU A 4 -17.31 -20.96 -53.85
C LEU A 4 -17.72 -19.61 -54.45
N LYS A 5 -17.84 -19.51 -55.78
CA LYS A 5 -18.29 -18.32 -56.49
C LYS A 5 -19.81 -18.08 -56.35
N GLU A 6 -20.59 -19.15 -56.27
CA GLU A 6 -22.04 -19.08 -56.07
C GLU A 6 -22.43 -18.72 -54.63
N ASN A 7 -21.56 -19.03 -53.65
CA ASN A 7 -21.80 -18.76 -52.22
C ASN A 7 -20.93 -17.62 -51.66
N THR A 8 -20.31 -16.81 -52.53
CA THR A 8 -19.35 -15.77 -52.14
C THR A 8 -19.94 -14.78 -51.12
N ASP A 9 -21.20 -14.39 -51.28
CA ASP A 9 -21.88 -13.45 -50.38
C ASP A 9 -22.08 -14.03 -48.98
N ALA A 10 -22.46 -15.30 -48.88
CA ALA A 10 -22.63 -16.00 -47.61
C ALA A 10 -21.28 -16.19 -46.89
N LEU A 11 -20.23 -16.52 -47.64
CA LEU A 11 -18.87 -16.63 -47.11
C LEU A 11 -18.32 -15.28 -46.65
N GLN A 12 -18.63 -14.20 -47.37
CA GLN A 12 -18.24 -12.84 -46.99
C GLN A 12 -18.96 -12.39 -45.72
N ALA A 13 -20.27 -12.67 -45.60
CA ALA A 13 -21.03 -12.38 -44.39
C ALA A 13 -20.51 -13.17 -43.18
N LEU A 14 -20.21 -14.46 -43.36
CA LEU A 14 -19.60 -15.29 -42.32
C LEU A 14 -18.22 -14.77 -41.89
N GLY A 15 -17.38 -14.36 -42.84
CA GLY A 15 -16.08 -13.76 -42.55
C GLY A 15 -16.19 -12.46 -41.75
N ALA A 16 -17.16 -11.60 -42.09
CA ALA A 16 -17.42 -10.37 -41.34
C ALA A 16 -17.90 -10.66 -39.91
N ILE A 17 -18.84 -11.61 -39.74
CA ILE A 17 -19.32 -12.03 -38.42
C ILE A 17 -18.18 -12.61 -37.58
N LEU A 18 -17.37 -13.51 -38.14
CA LEU A 18 -16.20 -14.07 -37.46
C LEU A 18 -15.20 -12.99 -37.04
N THR A 19 -14.94 -12.01 -37.91
CA THR A 19 -14.04 -10.89 -37.59
C THR A 19 -14.57 -10.08 -36.40
N VAL A 20 -15.87 -9.79 -36.36
CA VAL A 20 -16.49 -9.10 -35.23
C VAL A 20 -16.39 -9.93 -33.95
N VAL A 21 -16.64 -11.24 -34.01
CA VAL A 21 -16.49 -12.13 -32.85
C VAL A 21 -15.04 -12.14 -32.34
N PHE A 22 -14.06 -12.27 -33.24
CA PHE A 22 -12.65 -12.22 -32.87
C PHE A 22 -12.26 -10.88 -32.26
N ALA A 23 -12.78 -9.76 -32.79
CA ALA A 23 -12.54 -8.44 -32.22
C ALA A 23 -13.09 -8.33 -30.79
N ILE A 24 -14.30 -8.83 -30.53
CA ILE A 24 -14.88 -8.84 -29.17
C ILE A 24 -14.04 -9.69 -28.22
N VAL A 25 -13.63 -10.88 -28.64
CA VAL A 25 -12.77 -11.76 -27.85
C VAL A 25 -11.42 -11.10 -27.56
N ALA A 26 -10.81 -10.46 -28.56
CA ALA A 26 -9.55 -9.73 -28.40
C ALA A 26 -9.70 -8.59 -27.38
N LEU A 27 -10.79 -7.80 -27.44
CA LEU A 27 -11.06 -6.74 -26.47
C LEU A 27 -11.24 -7.29 -25.05
N ALA A 28 -11.94 -8.41 -24.89
CA ALA A 28 -12.10 -9.06 -23.58
C ALA A 28 -10.75 -9.55 -23.04
N ALA A 29 -9.90 -10.15 -23.89
CA ALA A 29 -8.56 -10.60 -23.50
C ALA A 29 -7.66 -9.44 -23.08
N ILE A 30 -7.70 -8.31 -23.81
CA ILE A 30 -6.96 -7.09 -23.47
C ILE A 30 -7.41 -6.56 -22.11
N LYS A 31 -8.72 -6.52 -21.83
CA LYS A 31 -9.23 -6.07 -20.52
C LYS A 31 -8.71 -6.92 -19.37
N LEU A 32 -8.73 -8.25 -19.52
CA LEU A 32 -8.20 -9.17 -18.52
C LEU A 32 -6.69 -8.97 -18.31
N GLN A 33 -5.94 -8.72 -19.37
CA GLN A 33 -4.50 -8.45 -19.29
C GLN A 33 -4.20 -7.14 -18.56
N ILE A 34 -4.97 -6.08 -18.83
CA ILE A 34 -4.83 -4.79 -18.14
C ILE A 34 -5.12 -4.96 -16.65
N ASP A 35 -6.24 -5.61 -16.29
CA ASP A 35 -6.60 -5.80 -14.88
C ASP A 35 -5.55 -6.61 -14.10
N ALA A 36 -4.98 -7.63 -14.74
CA ALA A 36 -3.88 -8.41 -14.16
C ALA A 36 -2.60 -7.57 -14.00
N SER A 37 -2.27 -6.74 -14.99
CA SER A 37 -1.10 -5.85 -14.97
C SER A 37 -1.25 -4.78 -13.89
N ASP A 38 -2.42 -4.15 -13.80
CA ASP A 38 -2.73 -3.13 -12.80
C ASP A 38 -2.63 -3.67 -11.37
N LYS A 39 -3.07 -4.92 -11.16
CA LYS A 39 -2.90 -5.60 -9.86
C LYS A 39 -1.42 -5.79 -9.54
N LEU A 40 -0.64 -6.32 -10.47
CA LEU A 40 0.79 -6.55 -10.27
C LEU A 40 1.57 -5.24 -10.07
N GLN A 41 1.24 -4.20 -10.82
CA GLN A 41 1.88 -2.90 -10.71
C GLN A 41 1.61 -2.24 -9.35
N ARG A 42 0.37 -2.34 -8.83
CA ARG A 42 0.04 -1.86 -7.47
C ARG A 42 0.84 -2.58 -6.39
N GLU A 43 0.94 -3.91 -6.49
CA GLU A 43 1.75 -4.72 -5.56
C GLU A 43 3.25 -4.41 -5.62
N GLN A 44 3.78 -4.15 -6.82
CA GLN A 44 5.18 -3.75 -6.99
C GLN A 44 5.41 -2.35 -6.41
N SER A 45 4.53 -1.41 -6.71
CA SER A 45 4.58 -0.05 -6.16
C SER A 45 4.56 -0.06 -4.62
N ALA A 46 3.73 -0.90 -4.01
CA ALA A 46 3.69 -1.09 -2.56
C ALA A 46 5.06 -1.51 -1.99
N ARG A 47 5.66 -2.52 -2.62
CA ARG A 47 6.97 -3.03 -2.20
C ARG A 47 8.05 -1.97 -2.35
N ASP A 48 7.98 -1.15 -3.39
CA ASP A 48 8.97 -0.12 -3.64
C ASP A 48 8.84 1.05 -2.64
N MET A 49 7.62 1.50 -2.32
CA MET A 49 7.39 2.48 -1.25
C MET A 49 7.90 1.97 0.11
N TYR A 50 7.62 0.70 0.44
CA TYR A 50 8.12 0.13 1.69
C TYR A 50 9.65 0.00 1.69
N ARG A 51 10.27 -0.39 0.56
CA ARG A 51 11.74 -0.44 0.42
C ARG A 51 12.38 0.93 0.54
N GLU A 52 11.73 1.97 0.03
CA GLU A 52 12.18 3.35 0.19
C GLU A 52 12.22 3.73 1.67
N HIS A 53 11.15 3.46 2.41
CA HIS A 53 11.16 3.68 3.86
C HIS A 53 12.22 2.83 4.58
N LEU A 54 12.38 1.55 4.22
CA LEU A 54 13.45 0.72 4.78
C LEU A 54 14.85 1.26 4.45
N SER A 55 15.04 1.85 3.27
CA SER A 55 16.30 2.50 2.91
C SER A 55 16.56 3.70 3.82
N LEU A 56 15.55 4.50 4.13
CA LEU A 56 15.65 5.59 5.11
C LEU A 56 15.99 5.06 6.51
N ALA A 57 15.40 3.93 6.92
CA ALA A 57 15.69 3.26 8.18
C ALA A 57 17.16 2.81 8.28
N ILE A 58 17.68 2.21 7.20
CA ILE A 58 19.08 1.77 7.11
C ILE A 58 20.03 2.97 7.16
N GLN A 59 19.68 4.08 6.51
CA GLN A 59 20.48 5.30 6.50
C GLN A 59 20.44 6.05 7.84
N ASN A 60 19.36 5.89 8.60
CA ASN A 60 19.13 6.59 9.88
C ASN A 60 18.82 5.58 11.01
N PRO A 61 19.75 4.67 11.35
CA PRO A 61 19.48 3.62 12.32
C PRO A 61 19.16 4.15 13.72
N THR A 62 19.67 5.34 14.08
CA THR A 62 19.35 5.99 15.34
C THR A 62 17.89 6.40 15.45
N LEU A 63 17.20 6.67 14.33
CA LEU A 63 15.76 6.95 14.31
C LEU A 63 14.95 5.65 14.26
N ALA A 64 15.40 4.68 13.47
CA ALA A 64 14.72 3.39 13.30
C ALA A 64 14.62 2.57 14.60
N TYR A 65 15.56 2.76 15.54
CA TYR A 65 15.60 2.04 16.82
C TYR A 65 15.54 2.95 18.05
N ALA A 66 15.19 4.23 17.88
CA ALA A 66 15.02 5.15 19.00
C ALA A 66 13.78 4.79 19.84
N ASP A 67 13.93 4.87 21.17
CA ASP A 67 12.81 5.06 22.06
C ASP A 67 12.46 6.55 22.05
N TYR A 68 11.25 6.90 21.60
CA TYR A 68 10.76 8.27 21.52
C TYR A 68 10.94 9.04 22.84
N CYS A 69 10.79 8.31 23.95
CA CYS A 69 10.90 8.85 25.28
C CYS A 69 12.31 9.21 25.76
N ASP A 70 13.35 8.75 25.06
CA ASP A 70 14.75 9.08 25.35
C ASP A 70 15.30 10.21 24.46
N LEU A 71 14.44 10.84 23.65
CA LEU A 71 14.82 11.96 22.79
C LEU A 71 14.82 13.28 23.58
N ASP A 72 16.01 13.71 23.96
CA ASP A 72 16.23 14.86 24.85
C ASP A 72 15.95 16.20 24.17
N THR A 73 16.38 16.36 22.91
CA THR A 73 16.27 17.65 22.21
C THR A 73 15.03 17.73 21.32
N GLU A 74 14.48 18.95 21.18
CA GLU A 74 13.38 19.23 20.25
C GLU A 74 13.73 18.82 18.81
N LYS A 75 14.98 19.08 18.38
CA LYS A 75 15.45 18.70 17.05
C LYS A 75 15.42 17.18 16.84
N GLU A 76 15.82 16.40 17.82
CA GLU A 76 15.78 14.93 17.74
C GLU A 76 14.34 14.42 17.66
N ARG A 77 13.44 14.96 18.49
CA ARG A 77 12.00 14.63 18.46
C ARG A 77 11.38 14.94 17.10
N LEU A 78 11.57 16.15 16.57
CA LEU A 78 11.05 16.55 15.26
C LEU A 78 11.63 15.71 14.11
N THR A 79 12.90 15.33 14.20
CA THR A 79 13.54 14.49 13.17
C THR A 79 12.97 13.07 13.20
N TYR A 80 12.77 12.51 14.40
CA TYR A 80 12.14 11.21 14.59
C TYR A 80 10.68 11.21 14.14
N GLU A 81 9.93 12.27 14.47
CA GLU A 81 8.54 12.44 14.05
C GLU A 81 8.43 12.54 12.54
N ALA A 82 9.29 13.30 11.87
CA ALA A 82 9.32 13.34 10.40
C ALA A 82 9.65 11.97 9.78
N TYR A 83 10.54 11.21 10.42
CA TYR A 83 10.85 9.84 10.01
C TYR A 83 9.64 8.90 10.14
N LEU A 84 8.91 8.97 11.26
CA LEU A 84 7.68 8.19 11.43
C LEU A 84 6.52 8.69 10.58
N GLU A 85 6.44 9.99 10.29
CA GLU A 85 5.43 10.53 9.38
C GLU A 85 5.64 9.97 7.97
N HIS A 86 6.89 9.85 7.50
CA HIS A 86 7.20 9.15 6.26
C HIS A 86 6.71 7.70 6.30
N PHE A 87 6.88 7.00 7.44
CA PHE A 87 6.35 5.65 7.59
C PHE A 87 4.82 5.64 7.56
N LEU A 88 4.15 6.53 8.29
CA LEU A 88 2.70 6.59 8.40
C LEU A 88 2.05 6.89 7.04
N TYR A 89 2.63 7.80 6.26
CA TYR A 89 2.23 8.03 4.88
C TYR A 89 2.43 6.78 4.02
N THR A 90 3.57 6.07 4.17
CA THR A 90 3.78 4.79 3.48
C THR A 90 2.73 3.76 3.91
N ALA A 91 2.42 3.68 5.20
CA ALA A 91 1.48 2.74 5.78
C ALA A 91 0.04 2.99 5.32
N GLU A 92 -0.36 4.26 5.13
CA GLU A 92 -1.64 4.63 4.52
C GLU A 92 -1.78 4.00 3.13
N GLN A 93 -0.78 4.21 2.28
CA GLN A 93 -0.78 3.66 0.92
C GLN A 93 -0.83 2.13 0.92
N LEU A 94 -0.10 1.49 1.83
CA LEU A 94 -0.08 0.03 1.96
C LEU A 94 -1.40 -0.53 2.51
N ALA A 95 -2.02 0.14 3.48
CA ALA A 95 -3.28 -0.28 4.08
C ALA A 95 -4.41 -0.32 3.03
N ALA A 96 -4.42 0.63 2.09
CA ALA A 96 -5.39 0.68 0.99
C ALA A 96 -5.27 -0.48 -0.02
N LEU A 97 -4.14 -1.20 -0.04
CA LEU A 97 -3.89 -2.30 -0.98
C LEU A 97 -4.34 -3.68 -0.45
N GLY A 98 -4.61 -3.78 0.85
CA GLY A 98 -5.28 -4.95 1.44
C GLY A 98 -4.63 -5.51 2.70
N THR A 99 -5.27 -6.55 3.24
CA THR A 99 -4.98 -7.09 4.59
C THR A 99 -3.59 -7.69 4.77
N HIS A 100 -2.93 -8.10 3.69
CA HIS A 100 -1.62 -8.74 3.77
C HIS A 100 -0.49 -7.79 4.23
N TRP A 101 -0.66 -6.47 4.07
CA TRP A 101 0.29 -5.47 4.60
C TRP A 101 0.03 -5.10 6.06
N GLN A 102 -1.15 -5.41 6.61
CA GLN A 102 -1.51 -5.04 7.98
C GLN A 102 -0.52 -5.58 9.01
N HIS A 103 -0.04 -6.82 8.82
CA HIS A 103 0.96 -7.41 9.70
C HIS A 103 2.28 -6.61 9.66
N THR A 104 2.75 -6.22 8.48
CA THR A 104 3.98 -5.42 8.32
C THR A 104 3.82 -4.06 8.99
N ILE A 105 2.71 -3.37 8.73
CA ILE A 105 2.42 -2.06 9.33
C ILE A 105 2.37 -2.17 10.85
N LYS A 106 1.60 -3.13 11.35
CA LYS A 106 1.43 -3.39 12.78
C LYS A 106 2.78 -3.67 13.44
N SER A 107 3.55 -4.62 12.92
CA SER A 107 4.85 -5.01 13.48
C SER A 107 5.83 -3.85 13.54
N TYR A 108 5.80 -2.95 12.55
CA TYR A 108 6.64 -1.78 12.53
C TYR A 108 6.20 -0.74 13.57
N LEU A 109 4.89 -0.42 13.63
CA LEU A 109 4.34 0.48 14.65
C LEU A 109 4.57 -0.03 16.07
N GLU A 110 4.50 -1.35 16.27
CA GLU A 110 4.77 -2.02 17.53
C GLU A 110 6.22 -1.81 18.02
N SER A 111 7.18 -1.62 17.11
CA SER A 111 8.57 -1.28 17.47
C SER A 111 8.73 0.17 17.91
N HIS A 112 7.76 1.02 17.58
CA HIS A 112 7.70 2.43 17.95
C HIS A 112 6.57 2.72 18.94
N GLY A 113 6.26 1.74 19.79
CA GLY A 113 5.12 1.79 20.70
C GLY A 113 5.12 3.00 21.63
N SER A 114 6.29 3.48 22.09
CA SER A 114 6.35 4.68 22.93
C SER A 114 5.82 5.92 22.22
N TYR A 115 6.16 6.13 20.94
CA TYR A 115 5.55 7.20 20.13
C TYR A 115 4.06 6.98 19.91
N VAL A 116 3.68 5.77 19.43
CA VAL A 116 2.30 5.43 19.08
C VAL A 116 1.34 5.60 20.27
N CYS A 117 1.83 5.33 21.49
CA CYS A 117 1.05 5.44 22.71
C CYS A 117 1.09 6.84 23.34
N SER A 118 2.11 7.66 23.02
CA SER A 118 2.22 9.04 23.50
C SER A 118 1.32 9.99 22.71
N ARG A 119 1.21 9.82 21.40
CA ARG A 119 0.34 10.64 20.55
C ARG A 119 -1.13 10.26 20.72
N THR A 120 -1.98 11.28 20.82
CA THR A 120 -3.43 11.14 21.05
C THR A 120 -4.25 11.28 19.78
N ALA A 121 -3.85 12.20 18.89
CA ALA A 121 -4.53 12.50 17.63
C ALA A 121 -4.12 11.52 16.51
N TRP A 122 -5.04 10.62 16.18
CA TRP A 122 -4.92 9.66 15.07
C TRP A 122 -6.09 9.75 14.10
N GLU A 123 -7.10 10.59 14.38
CA GLU A 123 -8.29 10.78 13.54
C GLU A 123 -7.98 11.36 12.16
N ASP A 124 -6.83 11.98 11.96
CA ASP A 124 -6.43 12.58 10.67
C ASP A 124 -6.01 11.52 9.63
N TYR A 125 -5.71 10.28 10.06
CA TYR A 125 -5.35 9.20 9.14
C TYR A 125 -6.58 8.43 8.63
N PRO A 126 -6.51 7.84 7.42
CA PRO A 126 -7.61 7.04 6.90
C PRO A 126 -8.00 5.87 7.79
N ALA A 127 -9.28 5.48 7.72
CA ALA A 127 -9.88 4.47 8.59
C ALA A 127 -9.11 3.14 8.65
N ASP A 128 -8.54 2.70 7.52
CA ASP A 128 -7.77 1.46 7.44
C ASP A 128 -6.49 1.51 8.29
N LEU A 129 -5.77 2.64 8.27
CA LEU A 129 -4.57 2.85 9.09
C LEU A 129 -4.95 3.06 10.56
N THR A 130 -5.98 3.86 10.83
CA THR A 130 -6.48 4.14 12.18
C THR A 130 -6.93 2.87 12.90
N SER A 131 -7.53 1.91 12.18
CA SER A 131 -7.86 0.58 12.70
C SER A 131 -6.63 -0.19 13.18
N ILE A 132 -5.55 -0.19 12.39
CA ILE A 132 -4.28 -0.86 12.73
C ILE A 132 -3.64 -0.18 13.96
N ILE A 133 -3.59 1.15 13.97
CA ILE A 133 -3.04 1.93 15.09
C ILE A 133 -3.82 1.66 16.37
N THR A 134 -5.15 1.63 16.30
CA THR A 134 -6.02 1.30 17.44
C THR A 134 -5.71 -0.09 17.99
N GLN A 135 -5.48 -1.08 17.10
CA GLN A 135 -5.09 -2.42 17.51
C GLN A 135 -3.73 -2.43 18.22
N VAL A 136 -2.72 -1.75 17.69
CA VAL A 136 -1.39 -1.60 18.33
C VAL A 136 -1.55 -0.97 19.71
N ARG A 137 -2.29 0.14 19.81
CA ARG A 137 -2.51 0.86 21.07
C ARG A 137 -3.20 0.00 22.12
N SER A 138 -4.22 -0.76 21.72
CA SER A 138 -4.94 -1.66 22.63
C SER A 138 -4.06 -2.78 23.21
N THR A 139 -3.01 -3.18 22.46
CA THR A 139 -2.12 -4.27 22.82
C THR A 139 -0.94 -3.78 23.66
N GLN A 140 -0.35 -2.63 23.31
CA GLN A 140 0.96 -2.22 23.83
C GLN A 140 0.94 -1.07 24.83
N CYS A 141 -0.04 -0.16 24.80
CA CYS A 141 0.04 1.08 25.59
C CYS A 141 -0.02 0.89 27.12
N ARG A 142 -0.33 -0.33 27.59
CA ARG A 142 -0.20 -0.68 29.02
C ARG A 142 1.21 -1.14 29.42
N ALA A 143 2.03 -1.53 28.44
CA ALA A 143 3.33 -2.15 28.64
C ALA A 143 4.51 -1.23 28.27
N VAL A 144 4.30 -0.24 27.40
CA VAL A 144 5.33 0.71 26.98
C VAL A 144 5.33 1.98 27.82
N ARG A 145 6.48 2.64 27.93
CA ARG A 145 6.59 3.99 28.51
C ARG A 145 5.88 4.99 27.60
N VAL A 146 5.02 5.81 28.19
CA VAL A 146 4.31 6.91 27.52
C VAL A 146 4.98 8.22 27.93
N CYS A 147 5.20 9.10 26.98
CA CYS A 147 5.89 10.36 27.16
C CYS A 147 4.99 11.54 26.85
N ALA A 148 5.33 12.70 27.44
CA ALA A 148 4.64 13.94 27.10
C ALA A 148 4.95 14.28 25.65
N VAL A 149 3.89 14.42 24.85
CA VAL A 149 3.98 15.04 23.54
C VAL A 149 3.71 16.52 23.78
N ASP A 150 4.65 17.37 23.38
CA ASP A 150 4.41 18.80 23.33
C ASP A 150 3.56 19.05 22.07
N ASP A 151 2.24 19.12 22.23
CA ASP A 151 1.27 19.46 21.16
C ASP A 151 1.49 20.88 20.61
#